data_AF-A0A2U9SEI7-F1
#
_entry.id   AF-A0A2U9SEI7-F1
#
_cell.length_a   1.000
_cell.length_b   1.000
_cell.length_c   1.000
_cell.angle_alpha   90.00
_cell.angle_beta   90.00
_cell.angle_gamma   90.00
#
_symmetry.space_group_name_H-M   'P 1'
#
loop_
_entity.id
_entity.type
_entity.pdbx_description
1 polymer ?
#
loop_
_entity_poly.entity_id
_entity_poly.type
_entity_poly.pdbx_seq_one_letter_code
_entity_poly.pdbx_strand_id
1 'polypeptide(L)'
;MLRGSARALDRFVLLGHRAAALQAVRPRLRARAAGRVVDRLLARDALSVAGVRDLIPERAARRLFDRLVALGAVRELTGRPTARLYGL
;
A
#
# COMPACT_ATOMS: atom_id res chain seq x y z
N MET A 1 14.92 -2.19 29.14
CA MET A 1 15.01 -1.94 27.69
C MET A 1 14.26 -2.97 26.81
N LEU A 2 13.33 -3.79 27.34
CA LEU A 2 12.68 -4.89 26.58
C LEU A 2 11.35 -4.52 25.86
N ARG A 3 10.79 -3.33 26.08
CA ARG A 3 9.49 -2.94 25.49
C ARG A 3 9.57 -2.47 24.03
N GLY A 4 10.77 -2.11 23.55
CA GLY A 4 10.98 -1.66 22.17
C GLY A 4 10.98 -2.81 21.16
N SER A 5 11.57 -3.96 21.52
CA SER A 5 11.76 -5.09 20.60
C SER A 5 10.46 -5.80 20.22
N ALA A 6 9.53 -5.97 21.17
CA ALA A 6 8.22 -6.58 20.87
C ALA A 6 7.41 -5.74 19.87
N ARG A 7 7.35 -4.41 20.05
CA ARG A 7 6.65 -3.51 19.12
C ARG A 7 7.29 -3.45 17.74
N ALA A 8 8.61 -3.63 17.65
CA ALA A 8 9.30 -3.71 16.36
C ALA A 8 8.94 -5.01 15.65
N LEU A 9 9.00 -6.15 16.35
CA LEU A 9 8.62 -7.47 15.82
C LEU A 9 7.15 -7.51 15.38
N ASP A 10 6.22 -6.98 16.18
CA ASP A 10 4.80 -6.87 15.82
C ASP A 10 4.61 -6.07 14.51
N ARG A 11 5.38 -5.00 14.35
CA ARG A 11 5.34 -4.15 13.16
C ARG A 11 5.91 -4.87 11.93
N PHE A 12 6.99 -5.63 12.09
CA PHE A 12 7.57 -6.47 11.03
C PHE A 12 6.63 -7.59 10.60
N VAL A 13 5.98 -8.27 11.55
CA VAL A 13 4.99 -9.33 11.27
C VAL A 13 3.79 -8.75 10.53
N LEU A 14 3.30 -7.58 10.95
CA LEU A 14 2.20 -6.88 10.28
C LEU A 14 2.55 -6.47 8.84
N LEU A 15 3.79 -5.99 8.61
CA LEU A 15 4.30 -5.68 7.28
C LEU A 15 4.40 -6.93 6.40
N GLY A 16 4.91 -8.04 6.95
CA GLY A 16 5.00 -9.32 6.24
C GLY A 16 3.64 -9.88 5.82
N HIS A 17 2.65 -9.85 6.71
CA HIS A 17 1.28 -10.27 6.38
C HIS A 17 0.65 -9.40 5.29
N ARG A 18 0.93 -8.10 5.27
CA ARG A 18 0.36 -7.21 4.26
C ARG A 18 1.09 -7.22 2.95
N ALA A 19 2.41 -7.45 2.94
CA ALA A 19 3.13 -7.76 1.72
C ALA A 19 2.55 -9.04 1.07
N ALA A 20 2.27 -10.07 1.87
CA ALA A 20 1.61 -11.28 1.39
C ALA A 20 0.18 -11.01 0.87
N ALA A 21 -0.63 -10.22 1.60
CA ALA A 21 -1.97 -9.82 1.16
C ALA A 21 -1.92 -9.02 -0.16
N LEU A 22 -0.96 -8.09 -0.29
CA LEU A 22 -0.76 -7.28 -1.48
C LEU A 22 -0.40 -8.14 -2.70
N GLN A 23 0.46 -9.14 -2.51
CA GLN A 23 0.76 -10.12 -3.57
C GLN A 23 -0.47 -10.96 -3.93
N ALA A 24 -1.23 -11.44 -2.95
CA ALA A 24 -2.43 -12.25 -3.18
C ALA A 24 -3.53 -11.50 -3.95
N VAL A 25 -3.61 -10.17 -3.82
CA VAL A 25 -4.61 -9.37 -4.55
C VAL A 25 -4.17 -8.95 -5.96
N ARG A 26 -2.89 -9.09 -6.35
CA ARG A 26 -2.42 -8.76 -7.71
C ARG A 26 -3.30 -9.29 -8.84
N PRO A 27 -3.71 -10.58 -8.88
CA PRO A 27 -4.56 -11.08 -9.97
C PRO A 27 -5.95 -10.43 -10.02
N ARG A 28 -6.39 -9.76 -8.94
CA ARG A 28 -7.66 -9.03 -8.89
C ARG A 28 -7.56 -7.61 -9.45
N LEU A 29 -6.34 -7.13 -9.76
CA LEU A 29 -6.09 -5.79 -10.28
C LEU A 29 -6.10 -5.82 -11.81
N ARG A 30 -7.14 -5.25 -12.42
CA ARG A 30 -7.31 -5.27 -13.89
C ARG A 30 -6.53 -4.18 -14.63
N ALA A 31 -5.95 -3.20 -13.93
CA ALA A 31 -5.23 -2.10 -14.57
C ALA A 31 -3.81 -2.51 -14.94
N ARG A 32 -3.39 -2.25 -16.19
CA ARG A 32 -2.10 -2.66 -16.75
C ARG A 32 -0.88 -2.23 -15.92
N ALA A 33 -0.96 -1.07 -15.28
CA ALA A 33 0.11 -0.53 -14.44
C ALA A 33 -0.05 -0.83 -12.93
N ALA A 34 -1.12 -1.51 -12.52
CA ALA A 34 -1.33 -1.86 -11.11
C ALA A 34 -0.22 -2.76 -10.56
N GLY A 35 0.32 -3.66 -11.38
CA GLY A 35 1.49 -4.47 -11.01
C GLY A 35 2.68 -3.61 -10.59
N ARG A 36 3.03 -2.59 -11.39
CA ARG A 36 4.15 -1.69 -11.07
C ARG A 36 3.90 -0.86 -9.81
N VAL A 37 2.65 -0.49 -9.54
CA VAL A 37 2.29 0.19 -8.29
C VAL A 37 2.45 -0.75 -7.09
N VAL A 38 2.06 -2.02 -7.23
CA VAL A 38 2.27 -3.06 -6.22
C VAL A 38 3.76 -3.27 -5.96
N ASP A 39 4.57 -3.43 -7.01
CA ASP A 39 6.01 -3.62 -6.88
C ASP A 39 6.66 -2.43 -6.14
N ARG A 40 6.21 -1.21 -6.46
CA ARG A 40 6.70 0.01 -5.79
C ARG A 40 6.24 0.11 -4.32
N LEU A 41 5.05 -0.35 -3.99
CA LEU A 41 4.58 -0.45 -2.59
C LEU A 41 5.43 -1.45 -1.81
N LEU A 42 5.71 -2.61 -2.37
CA LEU A 42 6.57 -3.63 -1.74
C LEU A 42 8.01 -3.12 -1.53
N ALA A 43 8.49 -2.21 -2.38
CA ALA A 43 9.83 -1.63 -2.28
C ALA A 43 9.93 -0.43 -1.32
N ARG A 44 8.81 0.26 -1.02
CA ARG A 44 8.82 1.54 -0.28
C ARG A 44 7.94 1.56 0.96
N ASP A 45 7.17 0.50 1.20
CA ASP A 45 6.18 0.30 2.26
C ASP A 45 5.01 1.30 2.29
N ALA A 46 5.20 2.53 1.78
CA ALA A 46 4.20 3.57 1.69
C ALA A 46 4.36 4.43 0.43
N LEU A 47 3.23 4.82 -0.17
CA LEU A 47 3.17 5.70 -1.35
C LEU A 47 2.02 6.70 -1.23
N SER A 48 2.19 7.87 -1.83
CA SER A 48 1.09 8.79 -2.12
C SER A 48 0.54 8.57 -3.52
N VAL A 49 -0.63 9.12 -3.80
CA VAL A 49 -1.20 9.16 -5.16
C VAL A 49 -0.25 9.84 -6.15
N ALA A 50 0.39 10.94 -5.73
CA ALA A 50 1.38 11.65 -6.54
C ALA A 50 2.65 10.83 -6.80
N GLY A 51 3.01 9.91 -5.89
CA GLY A 51 4.19 9.04 -5.99
C GLY A 51 4.11 7.94 -7.05
N VAL A 52 2.96 7.80 -7.71
CA VAL A 52 2.74 6.87 -8.83
C VAL A 52 2.23 7.56 -10.10
N ARG A 53 2.30 8.90 -10.15
CA ARG A 53 1.83 9.69 -11.30
C ARG A 53 2.58 9.38 -12.60
N ASP A 54 3.82 8.89 -12.49
CA ASP A 54 4.65 8.41 -13.60
C ASP A 54 4.16 7.07 -14.16
N LEU A 55 3.37 6.31 -13.39
CA LEU A 55 2.85 5.00 -13.78
C LEU A 55 1.42 5.08 -14.29
N ILE A 56 0.58 5.90 -13.66
CA ILE A 56 -0.85 6.03 -13.95
C ILE A 56 -1.38 7.43 -13.64
N PRO A 57 -2.45 7.88 -14.33
CA PRO A 57 -3.14 9.13 -13.99
C PRO A 57 -3.65 9.15 -12.55
N GLU A 58 -3.69 10.33 -11.94
CA GLU A 58 -4.05 10.50 -10.53
C GLU A 58 -5.43 9.91 -10.18
N ARG A 59 -6.41 10.09 -11.08
CA ARG A 59 -7.76 9.51 -10.90
C ARG A 59 -7.74 7.98 -10.90
N ALA A 60 -6.90 7.35 -11.71
CA ALA A 60 -6.73 5.90 -11.72
C ALA A 60 -5.98 5.42 -10.47
N ALA A 61 -4.98 6.17 -10.02
CA ALA A 61 -4.25 5.89 -8.77
C ALA A 61 -5.18 5.93 -7.56
N ARG A 62 -6.05 6.95 -7.42
CA ARG A 62 -7.04 7.03 -6.34
C ARG A 62 -7.93 5.79 -6.30
N ARG A 63 -8.54 5.41 -7.44
CA ARG A 63 -9.39 4.21 -7.55
C ARG A 63 -8.63 2.92 -7.21
N LEU A 64 -7.36 2.82 -7.61
CA LEU A 64 -6.52 1.67 -7.29
C LEU A 64 -6.26 1.58 -5.79
N PHE A 65 -5.85 2.68 -5.15
CA PHE A 65 -5.61 2.70 -3.71
C PHE A 65 -6.88 2.43 -2.91
N ASP A 66 -8.01 3.03 -3.28
CA ASP A 66 -9.31 2.75 -2.64
C ASP A 66 -9.67 1.25 -2.75
N ARG A 67 -9.41 0.64 -3.92
CA ARG A 67 -9.61 -0.81 -4.11
C ARG A 67 -8.67 -1.64 -3.25
N LEU A 68 -7.40 -1.26 -3.12
CA LEU A 68 -6.43 -1.96 -2.27
C LEU A 68 -6.81 -1.86 -0.78
N VAL A 69 -7.30 -0.70 -0.33
CA VAL A 69 -7.84 -0.53 1.03
C VAL A 69 -9.06 -1.41 1.25
N ALA A 70 -10.02 -1.41 0.32
CA ALA A 70 -11.21 -2.25 0.41
C ALA A 70 -10.89 -3.77 0.41
N LEU A 71 -9.74 -4.16 -0.15
CA LEU A 71 -9.25 -5.54 -0.13
C LEU A 71 -8.37 -5.85 1.08
N GLY A 72 -8.14 -4.88 1.98
CA GLY A 72 -7.28 -5.03 3.16
C GLY A 72 -5.79 -5.16 2.84
N ALA A 73 -5.37 -4.85 1.61
CA ALA A 73 -3.99 -5.00 1.16
C ALA A 73 -3.09 -3.82 1.56
N VAL A 74 -3.68 -2.64 1.77
CA VAL A 74 -3.02 -1.43 2.28
C VAL A 74 -3.97 -0.69 3.21
N ARG A 75 -3.43 0.26 3.98
CA ARG A 75 -4.20 1.19 4.82
C ARG A 75 -3.88 2.64 4.47
N GLU A 76 -4.86 3.51 4.67
CA GLU A 76 -4.67 4.96 4.61
C GLU A 76 -4.03 5.42 5.94
N LEU A 77 -3.00 6.28 5.86
CA LEU A 77 -2.14 6.64 6.99
C LEU A 77 -2.30 8.08 7.50
N THR A 78 -2.94 8.96 6.75
CA THR A 78 -2.95 10.41 7.03
C THR A 78 -4.27 10.93 7.58
N GLY A 79 -5.38 10.21 7.43
CA GLY A 79 -6.71 10.63 7.87
C GLY A 79 -7.25 11.87 7.16
N ARG A 80 -6.58 12.37 6.12
CA ARG A 80 -6.93 13.62 5.40
C ARG A 80 -7.45 13.34 3.99
N PRO A 81 -8.35 14.17 3.45
CA PRO A 81 -8.93 13.95 2.12
C PRO A 81 -7.98 14.26 0.94
N THR A 82 -7.02 15.17 1.11
CA THR A 82 -6.26 15.77 -0.02
C THR A 82 -4.80 15.32 -0.15
N ALA A 83 -4.22 14.68 0.87
CA ALA A 83 -2.80 14.28 0.88
C ALA A 83 -2.62 12.85 1.41
N ARG A 84 -3.40 11.90 0.86
CA ARG A 84 -3.42 10.52 1.35
C ARG A 84 -2.10 9.79 1.09
N LEU A 85 -1.53 9.24 2.16
CA LEU A 85 -0.50 8.21 2.10
C LEU A 85 -1.14 6.86 2.34
N TYR A 86 -0.73 5.88 1.55
CA TYR A 86 -1.16 4.50 1.65
C TYR A 86 0.04 3.64 1.96
N GLY A 87 -0.05 2.78 2.97
CA GLY A 87 1.04 1.88 3.30
C GLY A 87 0.57 0.48 3.63
N LEU A 88 1.56 -0.42 3.72
CA LEU A 88 1.42 -1.74 4.31
C LEU A 88 1.10 -1.56 5.80
#